data_AF-A0A932QCF0-F1
#
_entry.id   AF-A0A932QCF0-F1
#
_cell.length_a   1.000
_cell.length_b   1.000
_cell.length_c   1.000
_cell.angle_alpha   90.00
_cell.angle_beta   90.00
_cell.angle_gamma   90.00
#
_symmetry.space_group_name_H-M   'P 1'
#
loop_
_entity.id
_entity.type
_entity.pdbx_description
1 polymer ?
#
loop_
_entity_poly.entity_id
_entity_poly.type
_entity_poly.pdbx_seq_one_letter_code
_entity_poly.pdbx_strand_id
1 'polypeptide(L)'
;MLLNKSGLLVVPALLMALSAPSFAFSKKRTIDGGKLIVAKDVPENQYKILESDIQYLKSTPITQGDFQIQEMMRLNTLSGSTLESWMTDRVQYIVSQIFEIKSSLYVKKMGYSFEHADERPTVAVPTKIPGKGTNQSGSVVKTIMTNIGGAFYFAGKSAGALLGAKIPGVGKVPVTSPRVGLLQVGEGLFGMPKNMAGIKINSPAAAIFRLGVLFHEARHSDGNGKTLGFFHAICPAGHEYEGFGACDRSLNGPYTIGALTTKALADSCTTCTVAEREGLKLVYLDYFNRVILEEKPTAAEIERKALPLKTQLEVCKMFASSPNMNFEMCKDVPAVQKQLDEILAGVGMNGSKAVNGDDAPEGRR
;
A
#
# COMPACT_ATOMS: atom_id res chain seq x y z
N MET A 1 -14.63 22.11 -77.17
CA MET A 1 -15.25 20.83 -77.59
C MET A 1 -14.77 19.77 -76.62
N LEU A 2 -15.58 18.98 -75.92
CA LEU A 2 -17.02 18.75 -75.89
C LEU A 2 -17.37 18.20 -74.49
N LEU A 3 -18.57 18.57 -74.05
CA LEU A 3 -19.29 18.14 -72.85
C LEU A 3 -19.60 16.63 -72.83
N ASN A 4 -19.82 16.03 -71.64
CA ASN A 4 -21.13 15.51 -71.16
C ASN A 4 -20.93 14.68 -69.88
N LYS A 5 -21.60 14.98 -68.75
CA LYS A 5 -23.05 14.91 -68.39
C LYS A 5 -23.37 13.63 -67.59
N SER A 6 -23.56 13.84 -66.29
CA SER A 6 -24.61 13.26 -65.44
C SER A 6 -24.86 11.74 -65.54
N GLY A 7 -24.14 10.98 -64.73
CA GLY A 7 -24.58 9.69 -64.21
C GLY A 7 -25.12 9.85 -62.80
N LEU A 8 -26.43 10.10 -62.69
CA LEU A 8 -27.15 10.11 -61.41
C LEU A 8 -27.32 8.65 -60.97
N LEU A 9 -26.57 8.20 -59.96
CA LEU A 9 -26.74 6.88 -59.36
C LEU A 9 -27.78 7.00 -58.24
N VAL A 10 -28.97 6.42 -58.46
CA VAL A 10 -29.99 6.24 -57.41
C VAL A 10 -29.51 5.11 -56.50
N VAL A 11 -28.98 5.46 -55.32
CA VAL A 11 -28.65 4.49 -54.27
C VAL A 11 -29.96 4.11 -53.57
N PRO A 12 -30.32 2.81 -53.46
CA PRO A 12 -31.46 2.40 -52.67
C PRO A 12 -31.18 2.71 -51.20
N ALA A 13 -32.10 3.42 -50.56
CA ALA A 13 -32.12 3.60 -49.12
C ALA A 13 -32.31 2.24 -48.44
N LEU A 14 -31.20 1.56 -48.17
CA LEU A 14 -31.16 0.37 -47.33
C LEU A 14 -31.37 0.86 -45.89
N LEU A 15 -32.61 0.74 -45.40
CA LEU A 15 -32.95 0.88 -44.00
C LEU A 15 -32.22 -0.22 -43.22
N MET A 16 -30.96 0.02 -42.86
CA MET A 16 -30.30 -0.77 -41.83
C MET A 16 -31.00 -0.45 -40.52
N ALA A 17 -31.89 -1.35 -40.11
CA ALA A 17 -32.33 -1.45 -38.72
C ALA A 17 -31.07 -1.73 -37.89
N LEU A 18 -30.41 -0.66 -37.43
CA LEU A 18 -29.43 -0.69 -36.37
C LEU A 18 -30.16 -1.21 -35.14
N SER A 19 -30.14 -2.53 -34.97
CA SER A 19 -30.41 -3.13 -33.67
C SER A 19 -29.33 -2.56 -32.75
N ALA A 20 -29.72 -1.52 -31.98
CA ALA A 20 -28.86 -0.99 -30.95
C ALA A 20 -28.44 -2.20 -30.10
N PRO A 21 -27.13 -2.49 -29.96
CA PRO A 21 -26.70 -3.59 -29.12
C PRO A 21 -27.32 -3.34 -27.76
N SER A 22 -28.19 -4.27 -27.33
CA SER A 22 -28.78 -4.21 -26.01
C SER A 22 -27.61 -4.25 -25.03
N PHE A 23 -27.25 -3.08 -24.50
CA PHE A 23 -26.26 -2.95 -23.45
C PHE A 23 -26.92 -3.53 -22.20
N ALA A 24 -26.88 -4.87 -22.08
CA ALA A 24 -27.21 -5.54 -20.85
C ALA A 24 -26.28 -4.94 -19.78
N PHE A 25 -26.87 -4.16 -18.87
CA PHE A 25 -26.16 -3.62 -17.73
C PHE A 25 -25.61 -4.80 -16.95
N SER A 26 -24.33 -5.09 -17.16
CA SER A 26 -23.61 -6.15 -16.47
C SER A 26 -23.76 -5.90 -14.98
N LYS A 27 -24.42 -6.82 -14.27
CA LYS A 27 -24.62 -6.73 -12.83
C LYS A 27 -23.27 -6.51 -12.16
N LYS A 28 -23.18 -5.49 -11.30
CA LYS A 28 -21.99 -5.18 -10.50
C LYS A 28 -21.64 -6.42 -9.68
N ARG A 29 -20.38 -6.87 -9.74
CA ARG A 29 -19.90 -7.97 -8.89
C ARG A 29 -19.54 -7.44 -7.52
N THR A 30 -20.09 -8.07 -6.49
CA THR A 30 -19.96 -7.62 -5.11
C THR A 30 -19.80 -8.81 -4.17
N ILE A 31 -18.94 -8.66 -3.17
CA ILE A 31 -18.79 -9.61 -2.06
C ILE A 31 -19.41 -8.98 -0.81
N ASP A 32 -19.94 -9.81 0.09
CA ASP A 32 -20.59 -9.42 1.35
C ASP A 32 -21.70 -8.36 1.20
N GLY A 33 -22.74 -8.70 0.43
CA GLY A 33 -23.92 -7.83 0.32
C GLY A 33 -23.66 -6.45 -0.29
N GLY A 34 -22.52 -6.24 -0.97
CA GLY A 34 -22.21 -4.97 -1.63
C GLY A 34 -21.01 -4.22 -1.08
N LYS A 35 -20.44 -4.64 0.06
CA LYS A 35 -19.36 -3.89 0.73
C LYS A 35 -18.06 -3.89 -0.05
N LEU A 36 -17.71 -5.01 -0.67
CA LEU A 36 -16.57 -5.12 -1.57
C LEU A 36 -17.03 -5.19 -3.01
N ILE A 37 -16.47 -4.34 -3.84
CA ILE A 37 -16.82 -4.21 -5.26
C ILE A 37 -15.65 -4.75 -6.08
N VAL A 38 -15.90 -5.82 -6.84
CA VAL A 38 -14.88 -6.42 -7.69
C VAL A 38 -15.11 -5.97 -9.13
N ALA A 39 -14.16 -5.21 -9.67
CA ALA A 39 -14.24 -4.65 -11.00
C ALA A 39 -14.37 -5.73 -12.07
N LYS A 40 -15.07 -5.45 -13.17
CA LYS A 40 -15.46 -6.44 -14.20
C LYS A 40 -14.27 -7.12 -14.89
N ASP A 41 -13.13 -6.47 -14.92
CA ASP A 41 -11.88 -6.95 -15.52
C ASP A 41 -11.16 -8.01 -14.68
N VAL A 42 -11.53 -8.20 -13.40
CA VAL A 42 -11.02 -9.33 -12.60
C VAL A 42 -11.53 -10.66 -13.18
N PRO A 43 -10.67 -11.63 -13.51
CA PRO A 43 -11.12 -12.94 -14.01
C PRO A 43 -12.16 -13.61 -13.09
N GLU A 44 -13.19 -14.22 -13.67
CA GLU A 44 -14.31 -14.78 -12.89
C GLU A 44 -13.86 -15.85 -11.89
N ASN A 45 -12.89 -16.69 -12.27
CA ASN A 45 -12.30 -17.67 -11.36
C ASN A 45 -11.59 -17.01 -10.16
N GLN A 46 -10.89 -15.89 -10.36
CA GLN A 46 -10.25 -15.13 -9.28
C GLN A 46 -11.29 -14.45 -8.37
N TYR A 47 -12.34 -13.87 -8.96
CA TYR A 47 -13.46 -13.31 -8.20
C TYR A 47 -14.10 -14.37 -7.29
N LYS A 48 -14.35 -15.57 -7.81
CA LYS A 48 -14.94 -16.67 -7.04
C LYS A 48 -14.04 -17.16 -5.90
N ILE A 49 -12.72 -17.17 -6.11
CA ILE A 49 -11.77 -17.48 -5.04
C ILE A 49 -11.83 -16.41 -3.94
N LEU A 50 -11.77 -15.11 -4.30
CA LEU A 50 -11.86 -14.02 -3.32
C LEU A 50 -13.19 -14.05 -2.56
N GLU A 51 -14.30 -14.32 -3.25
CA GLU A 51 -15.61 -14.50 -2.64
C GLU A 51 -15.59 -15.64 -1.62
N SER A 52 -15.00 -16.78 -1.98
CA SER A 52 -14.82 -17.93 -1.07
C SER A 52 -13.91 -17.62 0.10
N ASP A 53 -12.84 -16.84 -0.08
CA ASP A 53 -11.92 -16.46 0.98
C ASP A 53 -12.63 -15.59 2.03
N ILE A 54 -13.46 -14.63 1.61
CA ILE A 54 -14.26 -13.83 2.54
C ILE A 54 -15.29 -14.69 3.27
N GLN A 55 -15.94 -15.65 2.60
CA GLN A 55 -16.83 -16.59 3.31
C GLN A 55 -16.08 -17.48 4.32
N TYR A 56 -14.85 -17.89 3.98
CA TYR A 56 -13.98 -18.60 4.91
C TYR A 56 -13.67 -17.75 6.15
N LEU A 57 -13.30 -16.49 5.99
CA LEU A 57 -13.06 -15.56 7.11
C LEU A 57 -14.25 -15.51 8.07
N LYS A 58 -15.47 -15.34 7.54
CA LYS A 58 -16.69 -15.22 8.34
C LYS A 58 -17.05 -16.47 9.12
N SER A 59 -16.80 -17.63 8.52
CA SER A 59 -17.14 -18.94 9.07
C SER A 59 -16.06 -19.52 9.99
N THR A 60 -14.85 -18.96 9.98
CA THR A 60 -13.75 -19.44 10.81
C THR A 60 -13.90 -18.95 12.26
N PRO A 61 -14.09 -19.86 13.23
CA PRO A 61 -14.10 -19.48 14.63
C PRO A 61 -12.68 -19.13 15.07
N ILE A 62 -12.47 -17.89 15.54
CA ILE A 62 -11.19 -17.46 16.09
C ILE A 62 -11.19 -17.77 17.58
N THR A 63 -10.48 -18.82 17.97
CA THR A 63 -10.60 -19.44 19.30
C THR A 63 -9.73 -18.77 20.36
N GLN A 64 -8.68 -18.07 19.96
CA GLN A 64 -7.80 -17.32 20.84
C GLN A 64 -7.80 -15.85 20.43
N GLY A 65 -8.29 -14.99 21.34
CA GLY A 65 -8.11 -13.55 21.20
C GLY A 65 -6.63 -13.22 21.34
N ASP A 66 -6.00 -12.85 20.25
CA ASP A 66 -4.66 -12.26 20.28
C ASP A 66 -4.83 -10.79 20.74
N PHE A 67 -4.39 -10.46 21.95
CA PHE A 67 -4.57 -9.10 22.49
C PHE A 67 -3.84 -8.06 21.63
N GLN A 68 -2.72 -8.43 21.00
CA GLN A 68 -1.95 -7.51 20.17
C GLN A 68 -2.72 -7.12 18.92
N ILE A 69 -3.36 -8.09 18.24
CA ILE A 69 -4.16 -7.75 17.05
C ILE A 69 -5.39 -6.90 17.43
N GLN A 70 -6.03 -7.19 18.56
CA GLN A 70 -7.17 -6.40 19.05
C GLN A 70 -6.76 -4.96 19.34
N GLU A 71 -5.65 -4.75 20.03
CA GLU A 71 -5.11 -3.43 20.33
C GLU A 71 -4.75 -2.66 19.05
N MET A 72 -3.97 -3.27 18.16
CA MET A 72 -3.50 -2.61 16.93
C MET A 72 -4.63 -2.27 15.96
N MET A 73 -5.63 -3.16 15.84
CA MET A 73 -6.79 -2.97 14.98
C MET A 73 -7.92 -2.19 15.66
N ARG A 74 -7.77 -1.88 16.96
CA ARG A 74 -8.78 -1.25 17.82
C ARG A 74 -10.11 -2.01 17.81
N LEU A 75 -10.03 -3.33 18.00
CA LEU A 75 -11.16 -4.25 18.04
C LEU A 75 -11.50 -4.63 19.50
N ASN A 76 -12.77 -4.57 19.85
CA ASN A 76 -13.24 -5.03 21.17
C ASN A 76 -13.24 -6.56 21.29
N THR A 77 -13.49 -7.25 20.17
CA THR A 77 -13.53 -8.70 20.08
C THR A 77 -12.86 -9.13 18.78
N LEU A 78 -12.22 -10.30 18.78
CA LEU A 78 -11.59 -10.86 17.58
C LEU A 78 -12.46 -12.00 17.04
N SER A 79 -13.23 -11.72 16.00
CA SER A 79 -14.04 -12.69 15.27
C SER A 79 -13.91 -12.50 13.76
N GLY A 80 -14.34 -13.49 12.98
CA GLY A 80 -14.41 -13.38 11.52
C GLY A 80 -15.23 -12.17 11.06
N SER A 81 -16.36 -11.88 11.72
CA SER A 81 -17.21 -10.73 11.40
C SER A 81 -16.57 -9.39 11.75
N THR A 82 -15.87 -9.27 12.89
CA THR A 82 -15.16 -8.02 13.22
C THR A 82 -13.97 -7.77 12.31
N LEU A 83 -13.26 -8.83 11.90
CA LEU A 83 -12.16 -8.74 10.95
C LEU A 83 -12.66 -8.36 9.55
N GLU A 84 -13.75 -8.98 9.09
CA GLU A 84 -14.41 -8.60 7.83
C GLU A 84 -14.84 -7.13 7.86
N SER A 85 -15.50 -6.67 8.93
CA SER A 85 -15.88 -5.26 9.07
C SER A 85 -14.66 -4.35 9.00
N TRP A 86 -13.61 -4.66 9.76
CA TRP A 86 -12.38 -3.87 9.77
C TRP A 86 -11.76 -3.74 8.38
N MET A 87 -11.70 -4.84 7.62
CA MET A 87 -11.15 -4.86 6.26
C MET A 87 -12.05 -4.11 5.27
N THR A 88 -13.37 -4.35 5.31
CA THR A 88 -14.33 -3.72 4.39
C THR A 88 -14.51 -2.22 4.64
N ASP A 89 -14.24 -1.73 5.85
CA ASP A 89 -14.17 -0.29 6.15
C ASP A 89 -12.97 0.40 5.48
N ARG A 90 -11.99 -0.38 5.01
CA ARG A 90 -10.71 0.09 4.46
C ARG A 90 -10.50 -0.25 2.99
N VAL A 91 -11.22 -1.24 2.49
CA VAL A 91 -11.14 -1.75 1.13
C VAL A 91 -12.54 -1.77 0.56
N GLN A 92 -12.75 -1.04 -0.53
CA GLN A 92 -14.05 -0.99 -1.20
C GLN A 92 -13.99 -1.55 -2.62
N TYR A 93 -12.82 -1.49 -3.27
CA TYR A 93 -12.67 -1.85 -4.68
C TYR A 93 -11.48 -2.77 -4.91
N ILE A 94 -11.68 -3.81 -5.72
CA ILE A 94 -10.61 -4.70 -6.21
C ILE A 94 -10.62 -4.67 -7.73
N VAL A 95 -9.48 -4.34 -8.33
CA VAL A 95 -9.25 -4.32 -9.79
C VAL A 95 -8.27 -5.39 -10.22
N SER A 96 -8.30 -5.73 -11.52
CA SER A 96 -7.47 -6.80 -12.07
C SER A 96 -5.99 -6.44 -12.14
N GLN A 97 -5.15 -7.46 -12.33
CA GLN A 97 -3.71 -7.25 -12.59
C GLN A 97 -3.45 -6.39 -13.82
N ILE A 98 -4.29 -6.49 -14.86
CA ILE A 98 -4.14 -5.74 -16.11
C ILE A 98 -4.75 -4.33 -16.03
N PHE A 99 -5.17 -3.89 -14.84
CA PHE A 99 -5.71 -2.56 -14.65
C PHE A 99 -4.63 -1.49 -14.89
N GLU A 100 -4.77 -0.75 -15.98
CA GLU A 100 -3.86 0.31 -16.39
C GLU A 100 -4.09 1.59 -15.56
N ILE A 101 -3.21 1.84 -14.57
CA ILE A 101 -3.30 3.00 -13.68
C ILE A 101 -3.34 4.32 -14.46
N LYS A 102 -2.47 4.49 -15.46
CA LYS A 102 -2.33 5.76 -16.18
C LYS A 102 -3.58 6.14 -16.99
N SER A 103 -4.21 5.18 -17.66
CA SER A 103 -5.38 5.43 -18.51
C SER A 103 -6.69 5.52 -17.71
N SER A 104 -6.73 4.84 -16.56
CA SER A 104 -7.86 4.88 -15.64
C SER A 104 -7.90 6.13 -14.77
N LEU A 105 -6.75 6.78 -14.52
CA LEU A 105 -6.66 8.03 -13.77
C LEU A 105 -7.50 9.14 -14.41
N TYR A 106 -8.16 9.95 -13.59
CA TYR A 106 -8.75 11.22 -14.01
C TYR A 106 -8.67 12.27 -12.89
N VAL A 107 -8.71 13.54 -13.29
CA VAL A 107 -8.82 14.67 -12.36
C VAL A 107 -10.31 14.99 -12.16
N LYS A 108 -10.80 14.87 -10.92
CA LYS A 108 -12.18 15.24 -10.57
C LYS A 108 -12.32 16.74 -10.28
N LYS A 109 -11.36 17.32 -9.56
CA LYS A 109 -11.37 18.73 -9.13
C LYS A 109 -9.95 19.25 -8.88
N MET A 110 -9.60 20.39 -9.47
CA MET A 110 -8.37 21.13 -9.14
C MET A 110 -8.57 22.00 -7.90
N GLY A 111 -7.49 22.32 -7.18
CA GLY A 111 -7.56 23.12 -5.95
C GLY A 111 -8.38 22.43 -4.85
N TYR A 112 -8.27 21.11 -4.75
CA TYR A 112 -8.96 20.37 -3.70
C TYR A 112 -8.21 20.53 -2.38
N SER A 113 -8.93 20.94 -1.33
CA SER A 113 -8.36 21.07 0.01
C SER A 113 -8.44 19.73 0.73
N PHE A 114 -7.29 19.09 0.90
CA PHE A 114 -7.15 17.87 1.68
C PHE A 114 -7.10 18.17 3.18
N GLU A 115 -7.36 17.16 4.00
CA GLU A 115 -6.99 17.21 5.42
C GLU A 115 -5.46 17.29 5.52
N HIS A 116 -4.94 18.07 6.47
CA HIS A 116 -3.51 18.33 6.63
C HIS A 116 -2.83 18.76 5.31
N ALA A 117 -3.42 19.71 4.58
CA ALA A 117 -2.96 20.11 3.23
C ALA A 117 -1.53 20.68 3.20
N ASP A 118 -1.07 21.23 4.33
CA ASP A 118 0.27 21.75 4.56
C ASP A 118 1.29 20.64 4.87
N GLU A 119 0.83 19.46 5.29
CA GLU A 119 1.69 18.29 5.51
C GLU A 119 1.90 17.51 4.22
N ARG A 120 3.14 17.50 3.74
CA ARG A 120 3.53 16.67 2.60
C ARG A 120 3.81 15.24 3.05
N PRO A 121 3.14 14.24 2.45
CA PRO A 121 3.44 12.86 2.74
C PRO A 121 4.88 12.51 2.33
N THR A 122 5.55 11.70 3.15
CA THR A 122 6.93 11.27 2.91
C THR A 122 6.93 9.84 2.39
N VAL A 123 7.57 9.63 1.24
CA VAL A 123 7.76 8.28 0.68
C VAL A 123 9.23 8.09 0.36
N ALA A 124 9.80 6.98 0.83
CA ALA A 124 11.16 6.62 0.48
C ALA A 124 11.20 6.15 -0.98
N VAL A 125 12.16 6.64 -1.77
CA VAL A 125 12.32 6.24 -3.16
C VAL A 125 13.18 4.98 -3.21
N PRO A 126 12.64 3.81 -3.58
CA PRO A 126 13.40 2.57 -3.57
C PRO A 126 14.50 2.58 -4.64
N THR A 127 15.63 1.92 -4.34
CA THR A 127 16.75 1.75 -5.30
C THR A 127 16.55 0.55 -6.22
N LYS A 128 15.66 -0.38 -5.84
CA LYS A 128 15.26 -1.54 -6.66
C LYS A 128 13.75 -1.56 -6.90
N ILE A 129 13.36 -1.99 -8.09
CA ILE A 129 11.96 -2.09 -8.53
C ILE A 129 11.56 -3.57 -8.62
N PRO A 130 10.43 -4.00 -8.03
CA PRO A 130 9.88 -5.34 -8.19
C PRO A 130 9.75 -5.76 -9.67
N GLY A 131 9.92 -7.05 -9.97
CA GLY A 131 9.89 -7.60 -11.33
C GLY A 131 11.13 -7.31 -12.19
N LYS A 132 12.00 -6.38 -11.80
CA LYS A 132 13.28 -6.08 -12.48
C LYS A 132 14.52 -6.42 -11.65
N GLY A 133 14.37 -6.50 -10.33
CA GLY A 133 15.42 -6.90 -9.41
C GLY A 133 15.21 -8.31 -8.86
N THR A 134 16.31 -8.91 -8.45
CA THR A 134 16.32 -10.12 -7.61
C THR A 134 16.53 -9.74 -6.15
N ASN A 135 15.97 -10.53 -5.24
CA ASN A 135 16.33 -10.48 -3.83
C ASN A 135 17.72 -11.10 -3.61
N GLN A 136 18.23 -11.10 -2.39
CA GLN A 136 19.57 -11.67 -2.09
C GLN A 136 19.68 -13.17 -2.45
N SER A 137 18.57 -13.90 -2.47
CA SER A 137 18.52 -15.32 -2.90
C SER A 137 18.54 -15.52 -4.42
N GLY A 138 18.58 -14.44 -5.22
CA GLY A 138 18.47 -14.51 -6.67
C GLY A 138 17.04 -14.72 -7.19
N SER A 139 16.03 -14.67 -6.31
CA SER A 139 14.62 -14.83 -6.69
C SER A 139 14.04 -13.51 -7.20
N VAL A 140 13.28 -13.56 -8.29
CA VAL A 140 12.52 -12.41 -8.79
C VAL A 140 11.47 -12.01 -7.75
N VAL A 141 11.48 -10.75 -7.33
CA VAL A 141 10.48 -10.20 -6.41
C VAL A 141 9.20 -9.92 -7.20
N LYS A 142 8.10 -10.52 -6.76
CA LYS A 142 6.77 -10.39 -7.37
C LYS A 142 5.83 -9.57 -6.50
N THR A 143 5.01 -8.75 -7.13
CA THR A 143 3.91 -8.06 -6.44
C THR A 143 2.78 -9.05 -6.18
N ILE A 144 2.33 -9.15 -4.93
CA ILE A 144 1.21 -10.01 -4.54
C ILE A 144 -0.11 -9.25 -4.71
N MET A 145 -0.19 -8.05 -4.14
CA MET A 145 -1.28 -7.09 -4.31
C MET A 145 -0.71 -5.68 -4.04
N THR A 146 -1.43 -4.63 -4.46
CA THR A 146 -1.05 -3.25 -4.17
C THR A 146 -2.28 -2.39 -3.88
N ASN A 147 -2.27 -1.62 -2.80
CA ASN A 147 -3.22 -0.55 -2.56
C ASN A 147 -2.89 0.70 -3.41
N ILE A 148 -3.43 0.73 -4.63
CA ILE A 148 -3.26 1.88 -5.53
C ILE A 148 -4.12 3.08 -5.11
N GLY A 149 -5.11 2.89 -4.23
CA GLY A 149 -5.89 3.98 -3.63
C GLY A 149 -5.01 4.94 -2.84
N GLY A 150 -4.11 4.42 -1.99
CA GLY A 150 -3.12 5.22 -1.27
C GLY A 150 -2.22 6.03 -2.21
N ALA A 151 -1.78 5.43 -3.32
CA ALA A 151 -0.95 6.11 -4.32
C ALA A 151 -1.70 7.24 -5.06
N PHE A 152 -2.97 7.03 -5.40
CA PHE A 152 -3.81 8.05 -6.05
C PHE A 152 -4.04 9.23 -5.11
N TYR A 153 -4.31 8.93 -3.83
CA TYR A 153 -4.49 9.95 -2.81
C TYR A 153 -3.21 10.78 -2.60
N PHE A 154 -2.06 10.11 -2.45
CA PHE A 154 -0.75 10.74 -2.36
C PHE A 154 -0.47 11.68 -3.54
N ALA A 155 -0.67 11.20 -4.77
CA ALA A 155 -0.43 11.97 -5.98
C ALA A 155 -1.39 13.18 -6.06
N GLY A 156 -2.66 13.00 -5.68
CA GLY A 156 -3.65 14.06 -5.64
C GLY A 156 -3.32 15.14 -4.63
N LYS A 157 -2.96 14.75 -3.40
CA LYS A 157 -2.52 15.68 -2.34
C LYS A 157 -1.29 16.47 -2.78
N SER A 158 -0.29 15.79 -3.36
CA SER A 158 0.93 16.43 -3.87
C SER A 158 0.67 17.43 -5.01
N ALA A 159 -0.35 17.17 -5.85
CA ALA A 159 -0.72 18.02 -6.97
C ALA A 159 -1.78 19.08 -6.63
N GLY A 160 -2.33 19.09 -5.40
CA GLY A 160 -3.46 19.94 -5.04
C GLY A 160 -4.73 19.64 -5.84
N ALA A 161 -4.94 18.38 -6.25
CA ALA A 161 -6.04 17.96 -7.11
C ALA A 161 -6.70 16.67 -6.59
N LEU A 162 -8.03 16.64 -6.58
CA LEU A 162 -8.78 15.41 -6.31
C LEU A 162 -8.69 14.50 -7.54
N LEU A 163 -7.88 13.44 -7.42
CA LEU A 163 -7.78 12.40 -8.44
C LEU A 163 -8.86 11.33 -8.24
N GLY A 164 -9.07 10.51 -9.25
CA GLY A 164 -9.99 9.38 -9.22
C GLY A 164 -9.61 8.29 -10.22
N ALA A 165 -10.25 7.13 -10.07
CA ALA A 165 -10.07 5.96 -10.93
C ALA A 165 -11.33 5.69 -11.76
N LYS A 166 -11.16 5.36 -13.04
CA LYS A 166 -12.19 4.78 -13.90
C LYS A 166 -12.16 3.26 -13.74
N ILE A 167 -13.05 2.71 -12.95
CA ILE A 167 -13.08 1.28 -12.61
C ILE A 167 -14.03 0.53 -13.56
N PRO A 168 -13.57 -0.52 -14.27
CA PRO A 168 -14.40 -1.32 -15.18
C PRO A 168 -15.65 -1.90 -14.49
N GLY A 169 -16.82 -1.63 -15.07
CA GLY A 169 -18.11 -2.07 -14.52
C GLY A 169 -18.61 -1.29 -13.30
N VAL A 170 -17.88 -0.27 -12.84
CA VAL A 170 -18.25 0.57 -11.70
C VAL A 170 -18.39 2.04 -12.11
N GLY A 171 -17.48 2.55 -12.96
CA GLY A 171 -17.48 3.93 -13.41
C GLY A 171 -16.39 4.78 -12.75
N LYS A 172 -16.64 6.08 -12.61
CA LYS A 172 -15.68 7.04 -12.05
C LYS A 172 -15.79 7.09 -10.52
N VAL A 173 -14.71 6.75 -9.82
CA VAL A 173 -14.63 6.79 -8.35
C VAL A 173 -13.57 7.83 -7.95
N PRO A 174 -13.96 8.94 -7.29
CA PRO A 174 -12.99 9.89 -6.75
C PRO A 174 -12.26 9.29 -5.55
N VAL A 175 -10.96 9.52 -5.44
CA VAL A 175 -10.13 9.06 -4.32
C VAL A 175 -9.97 10.19 -3.32
N THR A 176 -10.96 10.35 -2.44
CA THR A 176 -11.02 11.44 -1.44
C THR A 176 -10.19 11.16 -0.19
N SER A 177 -9.80 9.92 0.04
CA SER A 177 -8.90 9.47 1.10
C SER A 177 -8.29 8.11 0.72
N PRO A 178 -7.24 7.63 1.41
CA PRO A 178 -6.73 6.27 1.20
C PRO A 178 -7.80 5.19 1.46
N ARG A 179 -8.78 5.48 2.33
CA ARG A 179 -9.92 4.61 2.70
C ARG A 179 -10.94 4.34 1.60
N VAL A 180 -10.79 4.98 0.44
CA VAL A 180 -11.47 4.48 -0.77
C VAL A 180 -11.03 3.05 -1.07
N GLY A 181 -9.81 2.64 -0.67
CA GLY A 181 -9.47 1.24 -0.56
C GLY A 181 -9.52 0.53 -1.90
N LEU A 182 -8.70 1.01 -2.84
CA LEU A 182 -8.62 0.49 -4.20
C LEU A 182 -7.39 -0.41 -4.32
N LEU A 183 -7.63 -1.72 -4.36
CA LEU A 183 -6.58 -2.73 -4.43
C LEU A 183 -6.44 -3.27 -5.86
N GLN A 184 -5.21 -3.42 -6.32
CA GLN A 184 -4.87 -4.08 -7.57
C GLN A 184 -4.28 -5.45 -7.28
N VAL A 185 -4.89 -6.50 -7.84
CA VAL A 185 -4.36 -7.87 -7.78
C VAL A 185 -3.00 -7.94 -8.46
N GLY A 186 -1.99 -8.48 -7.79
CA GLY A 186 -0.68 -8.77 -8.38
C GLY A 186 -0.58 -10.22 -8.86
N GLU A 187 0.49 -10.52 -9.61
CA GLU A 187 0.75 -11.89 -10.10
C GLU A 187 0.93 -12.91 -8.97
N GLY A 188 1.40 -12.46 -7.80
CA GLY A 188 1.71 -13.34 -6.67
C GLY A 188 0.51 -13.81 -5.87
N LEU A 189 -0.65 -13.13 -5.94
CA LEU A 189 -1.79 -13.46 -5.05
C LEU A 189 -2.28 -14.90 -5.20
N PHE A 190 -2.28 -15.40 -6.44
CA PHE A 190 -2.76 -16.73 -6.79
C PHE A 190 -1.62 -17.73 -7.08
N GLY A 191 -0.38 -17.24 -7.18
CA GLY A 191 0.83 -18.08 -7.24
C GLY A 191 1.41 -18.23 -5.85
N MET A 192 0.97 -19.26 -5.11
CA MET A 192 1.40 -19.53 -3.73
C MET A 192 2.91 -19.32 -3.52
N PRO A 193 3.33 -18.75 -2.37
CA PRO A 193 4.73 -18.52 -2.11
C PRO A 193 5.50 -19.86 -2.03
N LYS A 194 6.83 -19.84 -2.19
CA LYS A 194 7.64 -21.07 -2.32
C LYS A 194 7.49 -22.02 -1.12
N ASN A 195 7.39 -21.48 0.09
CA ASN A 195 7.13 -22.22 1.34
C ASN A 195 5.72 -22.83 1.42
N MET A 196 4.86 -22.53 0.45
CA MET A 196 3.51 -23.07 0.27
C MET A 196 3.35 -23.76 -1.09
N ALA A 197 4.46 -24.14 -1.74
CA ALA A 197 4.43 -24.83 -3.02
C ALA A 197 3.64 -26.15 -2.92
N GLY A 198 2.77 -26.39 -3.89
CA GLY A 198 1.92 -27.59 -3.95
C GLY A 198 0.62 -27.49 -3.14
N ILE A 199 0.43 -26.44 -2.33
CA ILE A 199 -0.85 -26.18 -1.66
C ILE A 199 -1.91 -25.83 -2.71
N LYS A 200 -3.09 -26.46 -2.60
CA LYS A 200 -4.20 -26.22 -3.52
C LYS A 200 -4.71 -24.78 -3.35
N ILE A 201 -4.96 -24.10 -4.47
CA ILE A 201 -5.39 -22.69 -4.48
C ILE A 201 -6.70 -22.45 -3.69
N ASN A 202 -7.59 -23.44 -3.62
CA ASN A 202 -8.86 -23.40 -2.89
C ASN A 202 -8.79 -24.04 -1.49
N SER A 203 -7.59 -24.35 -0.98
CA SER A 203 -7.43 -24.86 0.38
C SER A 203 -7.67 -23.76 1.43
N PRO A 204 -8.03 -24.13 2.68
CA PRO A 204 -8.07 -23.20 3.80
C PRO A 204 -6.76 -22.40 3.95
N ALA A 205 -5.61 -23.05 3.80
CA ALA A 205 -4.32 -22.37 3.94
C ALA A 205 -4.08 -21.31 2.85
N ALA A 206 -4.45 -21.61 1.61
CA ALA A 206 -4.37 -20.63 0.54
C ALA A 206 -5.32 -19.43 0.76
N ALA A 207 -6.50 -19.68 1.33
CA ALA A 207 -7.43 -18.61 1.74
C ALA A 207 -6.82 -17.74 2.85
N ILE A 208 -6.23 -18.35 3.89
CA ILE A 208 -5.56 -17.61 4.98
C ILE A 208 -4.42 -16.74 4.46
N PHE A 209 -3.58 -17.25 3.55
CA PHE A 209 -2.52 -16.47 2.92
C PHE A 209 -3.08 -15.22 2.21
N ARG A 210 -4.10 -15.39 1.35
CA ARG A 210 -4.70 -14.27 0.62
C ARG A 210 -5.43 -13.29 1.54
N LEU A 211 -6.09 -13.77 2.59
CA LEU A 211 -6.67 -12.92 3.62
C LEU A 211 -5.59 -12.09 4.32
N GLY A 212 -4.48 -12.70 4.74
CA GLY A 212 -3.33 -11.99 5.30
C GLY A 212 -2.83 -10.85 4.41
N VAL A 213 -2.75 -11.08 3.10
CA VAL A 213 -2.42 -10.05 2.10
C VAL A 213 -3.51 -8.97 2.05
N LEU A 214 -4.79 -9.32 2.05
CA LEU A 214 -5.88 -8.32 2.06
C LEU A 214 -5.84 -7.44 3.32
N PHE A 215 -5.54 -7.99 4.50
CA PHE A 215 -5.40 -7.23 5.73
C PHE A 215 -4.17 -6.31 5.71
N HIS A 216 -3.05 -6.78 5.16
CA HIS A 216 -1.88 -5.96 4.86
C HIS A 216 -2.26 -4.78 3.97
N GLU A 217 -2.89 -5.04 2.83
CA GLU A 217 -3.26 -3.99 1.87
C GLU A 217 -4.33 -3.04 2.40
N ALA A 218 -5.26 -3.53 3.22
CA ALA A 218 -6.24 -2.72 3.93
C ALA A 218 -5.57 -1.76 4.90
N ARG A 219 -4.42 -2.13 5.50
CA ARG A 219 -3.70 -1.24 6.41
C ARG A 219 -3.09 -0.03 5.69
N HIS A 220 -2.70 -0.18 4.42
CA HIS A 220 -2.29 0.97 3.61
C HIS A 220 -3.40 2.03 3.46
N SER A 221 -4.66 1.71 3.75
CA SER A 221 -5.76 2.66 3.73
C SER A 221 -5.88 3.53 5.00
N ASP A 222 -5.08 3.31 6.04
CA ASP A 222 -5.21 4.01 7.34
C ASP A 222 -4.25 5.19 7.57
N GLY A 223 -3.40 5.57 6.61
CA GLY A 223 -2.43 6.65 6.84
C GLY A 223 -3.06 8.06 6.93
N ASN A 224 -2.38 8.98 7.63
CA ASN A 224 -2.76 10.39 7.81
C ASN A 224 -1.52 11.31 7.65
N GLY A 225 -1.68 12.52 7.12
CA GLY A 225 -0.64 13.56 7.16
C GLY A 225 0.65 13.09 6.50
N LYS A 226 1.72 12.96 7.31
CA LYS A 226 3.03 12.45 6.87
C LYS A 226 3.11 10.93 6.66
N THR A 227 2.31 10.14 7.39
CA THR A 227 2.27 8.66 7.31
C THR A 227 1.21 8.13 6.35
N LEU A 228 0.62 9.02 5.55
CA LEU A 228 -0.37 8.74 4.51
C LEU A 228 -0.02 7.48 3.71
N GLY A 229 -0.96 6.55 3.64
CA GLY A 229 -0.78 5.30 2.90
C GLY A 229 0.03 4.21 3.60
N PHE A 230 0.66 4.46 4.76
CA PHE A 230 1.62 3.53 5.39
C PHE A 230 2.63 2.96 4.36
N PHE A 231 3.23 3.81 3.52
CA PHE A 231 4.14 3.32 2.48
C PHE A 231 5.32 2.56 3.08
N HIS A 232 5.69 1.46 2.43
CA HIS A 232 6.86 0.67 2.83
C HIS A 232 8.14 1.51 2.79
N ALA A 233 8.97 1.30 3.80
CA ALA A 233 10.35 1.75 3.83
C ALA A 233 11.24 0.87 2.95
N ILE A 234 12.38 1.43 2.60
CA ILE A 234 13.47 0.71 1.94
C ILE A 234 14.10 -0.23 2.96
N CYS A 235 14.18 -1.51 2.61
CA CYS A 235 14.87 -2.49 3.45
C CYS A 235 16.37 -2.21 3.51
N PRO A 236 17.00 -2.35 4.70
CA PRO A 236 18.38 -1.98 4.94
C PRO A 236 19.37 -2.94 4.27
N ALA A 237 20.65 -2.57 4.30
CA ALA A 237 21.73 -3.41 3.82
C ALA A 237 21.78 -4.73 4.61
N GLY A 238 22.06 -5.85 3.93
CA GLY A 238 22.08 -7.18 4.55
C GLY A 238 20.71 -7.84 4.74
N HIS A 239 19.60 -7.11 4.52
CA HIS A 239 18.26 -7.69 4.51
C HIS A 239 17.97 -8.44 3.20
N GLU A 240 17.16 -9.52 3.24
CA GLU A 240 16.84 -10.31 2.03
C GLU A 240 16.28 -9.45 0.89
N TYR A 241 15.51 -8.43 1.25
CA TYR A 241 14.88 -7.46 0.34
C TYR A 241 15.63 -6.12 0.27
N GLU A 242 16.92 -6.08 0.61
CA GLU A 242 17.76 -4.88 0.57
C GLU A 242 17.52 -4.03 -0.70
N GLY A 243 17.24 -2.73 -0.49
CA GLY A 243 17.01 -1.74 -1.55
C GLY A 243 15.60 -1.71 -2.14
N PHE A 244 14.74 -2.68 -1.82
CA PHE A 244 13.33 -2.65 -2.18
C PHE A 244 12.51 -1.90 -1.13
N GLY A 245 11.44 -1.22 -1.57
CA GLY A 245 10.40 -0.67 -0.70
C GLY A 245 9.48 -1.79 -0.18
N ALA A 246 10.03 -2.67 0.66
CA ALA A 246 9.38 -3.90 1.08
C ALA A 246 9.50 -4.15 2.59
N CYS A 247 9.80 -3.11 3.38
CA CYS A 247 9.90 -3.18 4.83
C CYS A 247 9.00 -2.14 5.50
N ASP A 248 8.68 -2.32 6.77
CA ASP A 248 7.95 -1.35 7.59
C ASP A 248 8.83 -0.79 8.70
N ARG A 249 8.71 0.50 9.00
CA ARG A 249 9.39 1.14 10.15
C ARG A 249 8.56 1.13 11.44
N SER A 250 7.37 0.52 11.40
CA SER A 250 6.40 0.59 12.49
C SER A 250 5.90 -0.81 12.81
N LEU A 251 5.81 -1.11 14.11
CA LEU A 251 5.10 -2.29 14.63
C LEU A 251 3.59 -2.23 14.39
N ASN A 252 3.07 -1.10 13.92
CA ASN A 252 1.69 -0.93 13.51
C ASN A 252 1.57 -0.81 11.98
N GLY A 253 2.59 -1.27 11.25
CA GLY A 253 2.65 -1.24 9.80
C GLY A 253 1.84 -2.36 9.13
N PRO A 254 1.62 -2.25 7.81
CA PRO A 254 0.95 -3.26 6.98
C PRO A 254 1.43 -4.69 7.18
N TYR A 255 2.75 -4.93 7.21
CA TYR A 255 3.30 -6.27 7.44
C TYR A 255 2.94 -6.81 8.82
N THR A 256 2.90 -5.96 9.85
CA THR A 256 2.52 -6.41 11.18
C THR A 256 1.05 -6.83 11.22
N ILE A 257 0.16 -6.05 10.62
CA ILE A 257 -1.28 -6.40 10.52
C ILE A 257 -1.47 -7.68 9.71
N GLY A 258 -0.79 -7.82 8.57
CA GLY A 258 -0.81 -9.06 7.79
C GLY A 258 -0.31 -10.26 8.59
N ALA A 259 0.77 -10.09 9.37
CA ALA A 259 1.40 -11.16 10.15
C ALA A 259 0.48 -11.65 11.26
N LEU A 260 -0.02 -10.73 12.07
CA LEU A 260 -0.91 -11.05 13.19
C LEU A 260 -2.22 -11.69 12.71
N THR A 261 -2.79 -11.20 11.61
CA THR A 261 -4.03 -11.77 11.07
C THR A 261 -3.79 -13.17 10.50
N THR A 262 -2.70 -13.36 9.75
CA THR A 262 -2.31 -14.69 9.22
C THR A 262 -2.09 -15.68 10.36
N LYS A 263 -1.37 -15.26 11.41
CA LYS A 263 -1.13 -16.08 12.60
C LYS A 263 -2.45 -16.48 13.27
N ALA A 264 -3.33 -15.51 13.58
CA ALA A 264 -4.59 -15.79 14.27
C ALA A 264 -5.49 -16.78 13.49
N LEU A 265 -5.56 -16.62 12.17
CA LEU A 265 -6.31 -17.54 11.31
C LEU A 265 -5.63 -18.91 11.18
N ALA A 266 -4.30 -18.96 11.08
CA ALA A 266 -3.54 -20.21 11.01
C ALA A 266 -3.69 -21.03 12.31
N ASP A 267 -3.60 -20.37 13.47
CA ASP A 267 -3.80 -20.98 14.79
C ASP A 267 -5.24 -21.53 14.95
N SER A 268 -6.21 -20.91 14.27
CA SER A 268 -7.62 -21.32 14.27
C SER A 268 -7.95 -22.38 13.20
N CYS A 269 -7.02 -22.73 12.30
CA CYS A 269 -7.29 -23.61 11.17
C CYS A 269 -7.24 -25.10 11.54
N THR A 270 -8.38 -25.64 11.97
CA THR A 270 -8.52 -27.06 12.34
C THR A 270 -8.51 -28.01 11.14
N THR A 271 -8.81 -27.52 9.94
CA THR A 271 -8.84 -28.30 8.69
C THR A 271 -7.54 -28.25 7.89
N CYS A 272 -6.58 -27.41 8.31
CA CYS A 272 -5.26 -27.36 7.70
C CYS A 272 -4.45 -28.62 8.08
N THR A 273 -3.65 -29.12 7.14
CA THR A 273 -2.61 -30.11 7.41
C THR A 273 -1.45 -29.50 8.21
N VAL A 274 -0.58 -30.34 8.76
CA VAL A 274 0.64 -29.88 9.45
C VAL A 274 1.52 -29.07 8.50
N ALA A 275 1.74 -29.55 7.28
CA ALA A 275 2.54 -28.86 6.27
C ALA A 275 1.95 -27.48 5.91
N GLU A 276 0.63 -27.38 5.78
CA GLU A 276 -0.05 -26.11 5.52
C GLU A 276 0.12 -25.10 6.67
N ARG A 277 0.02 -25.55 7.93
CA ARG A 277 0.26 -24.68 9.09
C ARG A 277 1.70 -24.20 9.18
N GLU A 278 2.67 -25.07 8.94
CA GLU A 278 4.09 -24.67 8.91
C GLU A 278 4.36 -23.71 7.73
N GLY A 279 3.74 -23.93 6.57
CA GLY A 279 3.80 -23.00 5.44
C GLY A 279 3.30 -21.61 5.82
N LEU A 280 2.11 -21.52 6.44
CA LEU A 280 1.54 -20.26 6.94
C LEU A 280 2.40 -19.61 8.03
N LYS A 281 3.04 -20.41 8.89
CA LYS A 281 3.98 -19.92 9.89
C LYS A 281 5.18 -19.22 9.26
N LEU A 282 5.76 -19.83 8.23
CA LEU A 282 6.83 -19.20 7.47
C LEU A 282 6.36 -17.92 6.77
N VAL A 283 5.11 -17.84 6.31
CA VAL A 283 4.54 -16.60 5.74
C VAL A 283 4.50 -15.48 6.78
N TYR A 284 3.89 -15.69 7.94
CA TYR A 284 3.79 -14.58 8.91
C TYR A 284 5.14 -14.22 9.53
N LEU A 285 6.08 -15.16 9.63
CA LEU A 285 7.46 -14.88 10.05
C LEU A 285 8.20 -14.03 9.00
N ASP A 286 8.00 -14.29 7.70
CA ASP A 286 8.53 -13.43 6.63
C ASP A 286 7.97 -12.00 6.73
N TYR A 287 6.68 -11.85 7.04
CA TYR A 287 6.10 -10.52 7.29
C TYR A 287 6.75 -9.82 8.49
N PHE A 288 6.94 -10.51 9.63
CA PHE A 288 7.63 -9.93 10.77
C PHE A 288 9.09 -9.58 10.47
N ASN A 289 9.79 -10.39 9.67
CA ASN A 289 11.17 -10.12 9.28
C ASN A 289 11.31 -8.81 8.48
N ARG A 290 10.25 -8.38 7.81
CA ARG A 290 10.19 -7.11 7.06
C ARG A 290 9.85 -5.91 7.94
N VAL A 291 9.60 -6.10 9.24
CA VAL A 291 9.39 -4.99 10.17
C VAL A 291 10.73 -4.58 10.76
N ILE A 292 11.33 -3.55 10.14
CA ILE A 292 12.59 -2.96 10.58
C ILE A 292 12.28 -1.89 11.63
N LEU A 293 12.34 -2.29 12.90
CA LEU A 293 12.41 -1.28 13.97
C LEU A 293 13.62 -0.40 13.68
N GLU A 294 13.41 0.92 13.58
CA GLU A 294 14.43 1.86 13.11
C GLU A 294 15.83 1.46 13.58
N GLU A 295 16.66 1.02 12.63
CA GLU A 295 18.05 0.78 12.93
C GLU A 295 18.65 2.12 13.35
N LYS A 296 19.31 2.12 14.51
CA LYS A 296 20.12 3.26 14.93
C LYS A 296 20.99 3.64 13.73
N PRO A 297 20.98 4.91 13.27
CA PRO A 297 21.79 5.31 12.14
C PRO A 297 23.23 4.84 12.38
N THR A 298 23.83 4.19 11.39
CA THR A 298 25.18 3.66 11.57
C THR A 298 26.14 4.81 11.87
N ALA A 299 27.27 4.53 12.55
CA ALA A 299 28.27 5.58 12.82
C ALA A 299 28.70 6.32 11.53
N ALA A 300 28.77 5.62 10.40
CA ALA A 300 29.07 6.20 9.11
C ALA A 300 27.96 7.14 8.58
N GLU A 301 26.69 6.80 8.79
CA GLU A 301 25.57 7.65 8.39
C GLU A 301 25.42 8.88 9.28
N ILE A 302 25.69 8.73 10.57
CA ILE A 302 25.79 9.83 11.52
C ILE A 302 26.90 10.77 11.06
N GLU A 303 28.10 10.24 10.80
CA GLU A 303 29.23 11.04 10.35
C GLU A 303 28.92 11.76 9.02
N ARG A 304 28.30 11.07 8.06
CA ARG A 304 27.87 11.67 6.79
C ARG A 304 26.88 12.83 6.97
N LYS A 305 25.93 12.70 7.91
CA LYS A 305 24.97 13.78 8.24
C LYS A 305 25.61 14.91 9.05
N ALA A 306 26.57 14.59 9.91
CA ALA A 306 27.27 15.53 10.77
C ALA A 306 28.32 16.35 10.00
N LEU A 307 28.95 15.78 8.96
CA LEU A 307 30.08 16.37 8.26
C LEU A 307 29.81 17.78 7.68
N PRO A 308 28.67 18.05 7.01
CA PRO A 308 28.37 19.41 6.54
C PRO A 308 28.25 20.42 7.68
N LEU A 309 27.63 20.04 8.80
CA LEU A 309 27.45 20.91 9.98
C LEU A 309 28.78 21.15 10.70
N LYS A 310 29.62 20.11 10.86
CA LYS A 310 31.00 20.24 11.37
C LYS A 310 31.80 21.21 10.49
N THR A 311 31.74 21.03 9.17
CA THR A 311 32.42 21.92 8.22
C THR A 311 31.93 23.36 8.34
N GLN A 312 30.61 23.57 8.41
CA GLN A 312 30.03 24.91 8.58
C GLN A 312 30.50 25.58 9.88
N LEU A 313 30.50 24.85 11.00
CA LEU A 313 30.94 25.37 12.30
C LEU A 313 32.43 25.74 12.28
N GLU A 314 33.29 24.90 11.69
CA GLU A 314 34.72 25.19 11.55
C GLU A 314 34.97 26.44 10.69
N VAL A 315 34.26 26.57 9.56
CA VAL A 315 34.31 27.78 8.73
C VAL A 315 33.88 29.01 9.53
N CYS A 316 32.76 28.94 10.25
CA CYS A 316 32.30 30.06 11.06
C CYS A 316 33.27 30.44 12.20
N LYS A 317 33.95 29.47 12.81
CA LYS A 317 35.00 29.73 13.81
C LYS A 317 36.21 30.45 13.20
N MET A 318 36.64 30.06 12.00
CA MET A 318 37.76 30.71 11.31
C MET A 318 37.48 32.19 11.02
N PHE A 319 36.23 32.54 10.73
CA PHE A 319 35.83 33.91 10.42
C PHE A 319 35.35 34.72 11.62
N ALA A 320 35.13 34.11 12.79
CA ALA A 320 34.71 34.81 14.01
C ALA A 320 35.70 35.90 14.47
N SER A 321 36.99 35.77 14.12
CA SER A 321 38.03 36.76 14.41
C SER A 321 38.16 37.87 13.36
N SER A 322 37.36 37.83 12.28
CA SER A 322 37.38 38.82 11.19
C SER A 322 36.12 39.70 11.23
N PRO A 323 36.15 40.86 11.90
CA PRO A 323 34.96 41.68 12.16
C PRO A 323 34.25 42.22 10.91
N ASN A 324 34.87 42.11 9.73
CA ASN A 324 34.33 42.61 8.46
C ASN A 324 33.71 41.53 7.56
N MET A 325 33.68 40.26 7.97
CA MET A 325 33.09 39.17 7.17
C MET A 325 31.78 38.68 7.79
N ASN A 326 30.65 39.15 7.24
CA ASN A 326 29.32 38.69 7.63
C ASN A 326 28.82 37.64 6.64
N PHE A 327 29.08 36.36 6.93
CA PHE A 327 28.53 35.26 6.15
C PHE A 327 27.13 34.89 6.64
N GLU A 328 26.17 34.83 5.73
CA GLU A 328 24.77 34.45 6.02
C GLU A 328 24.68 33.12 6.78
N MET A 329 25.52 32.14 6.41
CA MET A 329 25.56 30.82 7.04
C MET A 329 26.07 30.81 8.50
N CYS A 330 26.65 31.92 8.97
CA CYS A 330 27.17 32.05 10.34
C CYS A 330 26.28 32.91 11.24
N LYS A 331 25.13 33.38 10.75
CA LYS A 331 24.19 34.17 11.56
C LYS A 331 23.58 33.38 12.73
N ASP A 332 23.56 32.05 12.64
CA ASP A 332 22.86 31.18 13.59
C ASP A 332 23.72 29.99 14.05
N VAL A 333 24.99 30.25 14.39
CA VAL A 333 25.93 29.24 14.90
C VAL A 333 25.35 28.41 16.07
N PRO A 334 24.62 28.99 17.05
CA PRO A 334 24.00 28.19 18.11
C PRO A 334 22.97 27.17 17.60
N ALA A 335 22.18 27.52 16.58
CA ALA A 335 21.22 26.59 15.98
C ALA A 335 21.91 25.44 15.24
N VAL A 336 22.98 25.74 14.49
CA VAL A 336 23.79 24.73 13.79
C VAL A 336 24.49 23.79 14.79
N GLN A 337 25.05 24.33 15.87
CA GLN A 337 25.66 23.54 16.94
C GLN A 337 24.63 22.62 17.61
N LYS A 338 23.45 23.15 17.94
CA LYS A 338 22.35 22.36 18.49
C LYS A 338 21.94 21.21 17.55
N GLN A 339 21.82 21.47 16.25
CA GLN A 339 21.49 20.44 15.27
C GLN A 339 22.59 19.36 15.16
N LEU A 340 23.86 19.76 15.23
CA LEU A 340 24.98 18.82 15.26
C LEU A 340 24.94 17.97 16.54
N ASP A 341 24.72 18.61 17.69
CA ASP A 341 24.64 17.92 18.98
C ASP A 341 23.45 16.94 19.00
N GLU A 342 22.31 17.28 18.40
CA GLU A 342 21.17 16.38 18.26
C GLU A 342 21.49 15.16 17.37
N ILE A 343 22.19 15.37 16.25
CA ILE A 343 22.63 14.26 15.37
C ILE A 343 23.62 13.34 16.09
N LEU A 344 24.55 13.91 16.85
CA LEU A 344 25.54 13.15 17.63
C LEU A 344 24.94 12.52 18.89
N ALA A 345 23.96 13.15 19.54
CA ALA A 345 23.27 12.65 20.73
C ALA A 345 22.21 11.58 20.39
N GLY A 346 21.75 11.51 19.13
CA GLY A 346 20.98 10.37 18.60
C GLY A 346 21.69 9.02 18.75
N VAL A 347 22.98 9.02 19.11
CA VAL A 347 23.78 7.83 19.51
C VAL A 347 23.37 7.29 20.89
N GLY A 348 22.77 8.11 21.78
CA GLY A 348 22.60 7.81 23.20
C GLY A 348 21.17 7.73 23.74
N MET A 349 20.15 8.15 22.98
CA MET A 349 18.76 8.05 23.45
C MET A 349 18.23 6.62 23.32
N ASN A 350 18.57 5.81 24.31
CA ASN A 350 17.93 4.54 24.63
C ASN A 350 16.47 4.78 24.99
N GLY A 351 15.63 4.70 23.97
CA GLY A 351 14.20 4.78 24.09
C GLY A 351 13.66 4.83 22.70
N SER A 352 13.71 3.68 22.01
CA SER A 352 12.76 3.40 20.94
C SER A 352 11.37 3.49 21.57
N LYS A 353 10.85 4.71 21.72
CA LYS A 353 9.42 4.91 21.69
C LYS A 353 9.04 4.46 20.31
N ALA A 354 8.65 3.19 20.19
CA ALA A 354 7.74 2.79 19.13
C ALA A 354 6.72 3.93 19.05
N VAL A 355 6.58 4.54 17.87
CA VAL A 355 5.59 5.61 17.69
C VAL A 355 4.26 4.97 18.06
N ASN A 356 3.80 5.25 19.28
CA ASN A 356 2.67 4.58 19.90
C ASN A 356 1.43 5.11 19.20
N GLY A 357 0.99 4.36 18.19
CA GLY A 357 -0.27 4.57 17.47
C GLY A 357 -0.31 5.88 16.68
N ASP A 358 -0.44 5.78 15.35
CA ASP A 358 -0.88 6.94 14.59
C ASP A 358 -2.25 7.43 15.10
N ASP A 359 -2.42 8.75 15.06
CA ASP A 359 -3.70 9.42 15.23
C ASP A 359 -4.77 8.82 14.29
N ALA A 360 -6.04 9.14 14.52
CA ALA A 360 -7.11 8.61 13.68
C ALA A 360 -6.85 8.89 12.17
N PRO A 361 -7.14 7.92 11.27
CA PRO A 361 -6.96 8.08 9.83
C PRO A 361 -7.75 9.26 9.25
N GLU A 362 -7.22 9.91 8.21
CA GLU A 362 -7.93 10.97 7.45
C GLU A 362 -9.26 10.45 6.92
N GLY A 363 -10.30 11.29 7.00
CA GLY A 363 -11.62 10.99 6.45
C GLY A 363 -12.53 10.08 7.28
N ARG A 364 -12.28 9.90 8.59
CA ARG A 364 -13.36 9.49 9.52
C ARG A 364 -14.27 10.71 9.77
N ARG A 365 -15.38 10.81 9.04
CA ARG A 365 -16.53 11.63 9.43
C ARG A 365 -17.68 10.72 9.83
#